data_AF-R1DUP6-F1
#
_entry.id   AF-R1DUP6-F1
#
_cell.length_a   1.000
_cell.length_b   1.000
_cell.length_c   1.000
_cell.angle_alpha   90.00
_cell.angle_beta   90.00
_cell.angle_gamma   90.00
#
_symmetry.space_group_name_H-M   'P 1'
#
loop_
_entity.id
_entity.type
_entity.pdbx_description
1 polymer ?
#
loop_
_entity_poly.entity_id
_entity_poly.type
_entity_poly.pdbx_seq_one_letter_code
_entity_poly.pdbx_strand_id
1 'polypeptide(L)'
;MYGVAPQTLHAHGLGNDQAEAAPMIWYMPLNMGYPGLKRIHEQPPIYVCHDFLSDDECAALMQVATPLLQRSKTHAVAGSEATRGRTSLTCHLSKKADPCPALLSKIQALTGKPFDHMELPQVARYTEGQRYVEHYDGVDPHTTAGKAFCASGGQRIGTVLMYLNVPEGGGGTFFRRLNLEIKPKKGMAVIFFPGFLNGELDLDALHAGLPPVGTKWVSQVWIRQSFREDGQPSQPVDAAEQTLVGPLHEGMYRGHCLAGDDVHVACMTFAEAKAWAAAHPGVAGFTFQHPEREPAVPVRVWFKSRMAVLYNEEWWSCSVGQ
;
A
#
# COMPACT_ATOMS: atom_id res chain seq x y z
N MET A 1 -30.91 66.38 -43.70
CA MET A 1 -30.81 64.95 -43.33
C MET A 1 -30.26 64.86 -41.92
N TYR A 2 -31.14 64.69 -40.92
CA TYR A 2 -30.79 64.42 -39.53
C TYR A 2 -31.81 63.41 -39.01
N GLY A 3 -31.35 62.26 -38.51
CA GLY A 3 -32.14 61.26 -37.75
C GLY A 3 -31.22 60.76 -36.63
N VAL A 4 -31.36 61.21 -35.39
CA VAL A 4 -32.30 60.77 -34.31
C VAL A 4 -32.09 59.29 -33.92
N ALA A 5 -31.58 59.11 -32.70
CA ALA A 5 -31.25 57.85 -32.04
C ALA A 5 -32.48 57.06 -31.56
N PRO A 6 -32.28 55.79 -31.12
CA PRO A 6 -32.98 55.35 -29.92
C PRO A 6 -32.17 54.47 -28.94
N GLN A 7 -32.38 54.80 -27.67
CA GLN A 7 -32.72 53.96 -26.51
C GLN A 7 -31.71 52.97 -25.90
N THR A 8 -31.33 53.32 -24.66
CA THR A 8 -30.84 52.48 -23.56
C THR A 8 -31.85 51.43 -23.10
N LEU A 9 -31.35 50.23 -22.77
CA LEU A 9 -31.98 49.27 -21.87
C LEU A 9 -30.99 48.93 -20.76
N HIS A 10 -31.32 49.33 -19.53
CA HIS A 10 -30.67 48.86 -18.31
C HIS A 10 -31.14 47.44 -17.99
N ALA A 11 -30.20 46.56 -17.63
CA ALA A 11 -30.48 45.41 -16.79
C ALA A 11 -29.49 45.44 -15.61
N HIS A 12 -30.05 45.65 -14.42
CA HIS A 12 -29.41 45.42 -13.14
C HIS A 12 -29.12 43.93 -12.96
N GLY A 13 -27.94 43.59 -12.44
CA GLY A 13 -27.58 42.25 -12.01
C GLY A 13 -26.37 42.30 -11.11
N LEU A 14 -26.63 42.33 -9.80
CA LEU A 14 -25.67 42.22 -8.71
C LEU A 14 -24.99 40.83 -8.76
N GLY A 15 -23.70 40.80 -8.49
CA GLY A 15 -22.95 39.56 -8.35
C GLY A 15 -21.46 39.84 -8.39
N ASN A 16 -20.92 40.43 -7.32
CA ASN A 16 -19.49 40.45 -7.09
C ASN A 16 -19.12 39.03 -6.61
N ASP A 17 -19.08 38.08 -7.55
CA ASP A 17 -18.59 36.73 -7.29
C ASP A 17 -17.10 36.85 -6.98
N GLN A 18 -16.78 36.99 -5.70
CA GLN A 18 -15.53 36.47 -5.20
C GLN A 18 -15.56 34.98 -5.45
N ALA A 19 -15.05 34.54 -6.60
CA ALA A 19 -14.65 33.17 -6.79
C ALA A 19 -13.65 32.87 -5.68
N GLU A 20 -14.10 32.20 -4.61
CA GLU A 20 -13.21 31.61 -3.62
C GLU A 20 -12.21 30.76 -4.41
N ALA A 21 -10.94 31.14 -4.38
CA ALA A 21 -9.90 30.32 -4.96
C ALA A 21 -10.01 28.93 -4.35
N ALA A 22 -10.26 27.92 -5.18
CA ALA A 22 -10.32 26.54 -4.71
C ALA A 22 -9.08 26.26 -3.85
N PRO A 23 -9.24 25.72 -2.63
CA PRO A 23 -8.13 25.58 -1.71
C PRO A 23 -7.01 24.79 -2.38
N MET A 24 -5.79 25.33 -2.36
CA MET A 24 -4.64 24.74 -3.03
C MET A 24 -4.34 23.35 -2.46
N ILE A 25 -4.58 22.32 -3.27
CA ILE A 25 -4.38 20.91 -2.92
C ILE A 25 -2.92 20.52 -3.21
N TRP A 26 -2.05 20.55 -2.19
CA TRP A 26 -0.61 20.28 -2.34
C TRP A 26 -0.22 19.00 -1.59
N TYR A 27 0.67 18.21 -2.18
CA TYR A 27 1.31 17.08 -1.51
C TYR A 27 2.46 17.56 -0.62
N MET A 28 2.82 16.75 0.38
CA MET A 28 4.01 17.00 1.19
C MET A 28 5.26 16.99 0.27
N PRO A 29 6.13 18.01 0.34
CA PRO A 29 7.34 18.03 -0.47
C PRO A 29 8.34 16.96 -0.02
N LEU A 30 9.15 16.48 -0.95
CA LEU A 30 10.29 15.60 -0.69
C LEU A 30 11.59 16.31 -1.09
N ASN A 31 12.70 15.91 -0.48
CA ASN A 31 14.03 16.26 -0.95
C ASN A 31 14.33 15.53 -2.26
N MET A 32 14.10 16.21 -3.38
CA MET A 32 14.30 15.64 -4.71
C MET A 32 15.77 15.30 -5.04
N GLY A 33 16.72 15.78 -4.25
CA GLY A 33 18.14 15.41 -4.34
C GLY A 33 18.52 14.18 -3.51
N TYR A 34 17.57 13.52 -2.84
CA TYR A 34 17.85 12.33 -2.04
C TYR A 34 18.37 11.18 -2.94
N PRO A 35 19.53 10.57 -2.63
CA PRO A 35 20.11 9.52 -3.47
C PRO A 35 19.15 8.35 -3.69
N GLY A 36 19.00 7.91 -4.93
CA GLY A 36 18.15 6.78 -5.29
C GLY A 36 16.65 7.08 -5.42
N LEU A 37 16.20 8.30 -5.11
CA LEU A 37 14.80 8.71 -5.25
C LEU A 37 14.42 8.89 -6.73
N LYS A 38 13.31 8.28 -7.14
CA LYS A 38 12.76 8.37 -8.49
C LYS A 38 11.24 8.49 -8.44
N ARG A 39 10.70 9.46 -9.16
CA ARG A 39 9.25 9.55 -9.41
C ARG A 39 8.84 8.50 -10.45
N ILE A 40 7.78 7.74 -10.16
CA ILE A 40 7.25 6.69 -11.03
C ILE A 40 5.80 6.92 -11.46
N HIS A 41 5.12 7.87 -10.81
CA HIS A 41 3.80 8.34 -11.20
C HIS A 41 3.72 9.84 -10.97
N GLU A 42 3.01 10.56 -11.85
CA GLU A 42 2.96 12.03 -11.84
C GLU A 42 1.87 12.56 -10.92
N GLN A 43 0.63 12.05 -11.06
CA GLN A 43 -0.54 12.57 -10.37
C GLN A 43 -1.55 11.45 -10.06
N PRO A 44 -1.67 11.00 -8.79
CA PRO A 44 -0.92 11.45 -7.62
C PRO A 44 0.57 11.07 -7.74
N PRO A 45 1.50 11.87 -7.19
CA PRO A 45 2.90 11.53 -7.26
C PRO A 45 3.20 10.30 -6.42
N ILE A 46 3.89 9.32 -7.01
CA ILE A 46 4.44 8.16 -6.31
C ILE A 46 5.92 8.08 -6.60
N TYR A 47 6.70 7.86 -5.56
CA TYR A 47 8.15 7.73 -5.66
C TYR A 47 8.60 6.36 -5.16
N VAL A 48 9.70 5.89 -5.72
CA VAL A 48 10.51 4.81 -5.15
C VAL A 48 11.89 5.37 -4.80
N CYS A 49 12.48 4.89 -3.71
CA CYS A 49 13.86 5.19 -3.35
C CYS A 49 14.62 3.89 -3.27
N HIS A 50 15.51 3.64 -4.25
CA HIS A 50 16.38 2.47 -4.22
C HIS A 50 17.46 2.63 -3.14
N ASP A 51 17.89 1.50 -2.58
CA ASP A 51 18.97 1.43 -1.58
C ASP A 51 18.76 2.37 -0.38
N PHE A 52 17.49 2.60 -0.02
CA PHE A 52 17.09 3.44 1.11
C PHE A 52 17.55 2.82 2.43
N LEU A 53 17.39 1.49 2.56
CA LEU A 53 17.96 0.70 3.63
C LEU A 53 19.06 -0.22 3.10
N SER A 54 20.12 -0.40 3.87
CA SER A 54 21.11 -1.45 3.65
C SER A 54 20.57 -2.82 4.05
N ASP A 55 21.26 -3.87 3.63
CA ASP A 55 20.92 -5.23 4.02
C ASP A 55 20.95 -5.45 5.54
N ASP A 56 21.90 -4.82 6.23
CA ASP A 56 22.05 -4.88 7.69
C ASP A 56 20.92 -4.14 8.41
N GLU A 57 20.50 -2.98 7.89
CA GLU A 57 19.37 -2.24 8.45
C GLU A 57 18.06 -3.01 8.29
N CYS A 58 17.84 -3.64 7.13
CA CYS A 58 16.71 -4.55 6.92
C CYS A 58 16.73 -5.71 7.93
N ALA A 59 17.89 -6.34 8.13
CA ALA A 59 18.05 -7.44 9.08
C ALA A 59 17.79 -6.99 10.53
N ALA A 60 18.35 -5.85 10.95
CA ALA A 60 18.18 -5.29 12.29
C ALA A 60 16.70 -4.98 12.60
N LEU A 61 15.96 -4.41 11.64
CA LEU A 61 14.52 -4.15 11.79
C LEU A 61 13.74 -5.45 11.95
N MET A 62 14.01 -6.48 11.15
CA MET A 62 13.35 -7.79 11.28
C MET A 62 13.69 -8.46 12.62
N GLN A 63 14.95 -8.37 13.07
CA GLN A 63 15.41 -8.96 14.33
C GLN A 63 14.72 -8.32 15.54
N VAL A 64 14.69 -6.99 15.63
CA VAL A 64 14.03 -6.27 16.73
C VAL A 64 12.51 -6.45 16.70
N ALA A 65 11.91 -6.55 15.51
CA ALA A 65 10.46 -6.75 15.36
C ALA A 65 10.00 -8.16 15.75
N THR A 66 10.81 -9.19 15.47
CA THR A 66 10.42 -10.60 15.64
C THR A 66 9.75 -10.92 16.98
N PRO A 67 10.34 -10.59 18.15
CA PRO A 67 9.72 -10.92 19.45
C PRO A 67 8.46 -10.09 19.76
N LEU A 68 8.20 -9.01 19.01
CA LEU A 68 7.10 -8.06 19.24
C LEU A 68 5.89 -8.32 18.32
N LEU A 69 6.05 -9.20 17.32
CA LEU A 69 5.04 -9.47 16.30
C LEU A 69 3.84 -10.18 16.88
N GLN A 70 2.67 -9.53 16.78
CA GLN A 70 1.38 -10.07 17.19
C GLN A 70 0.36 -9.93 16.05
N ARG A 71 -0.77 -10.63 16.14
CA ARG A 71 -1.81 -10.58 15.10
C ARG A 71 -2.26 -9.14 14.84
N SER A 72 -2.22 -8.74 13.57
CA SER A 72 -2.61 -7.39 13.18
C SER A 72 -4.08 -7.13 13.50
N LYS A 73 -4.34 -5.99 14.13
CA LYS A 73 -5.68 -5.42 14.29
C LYS A 73 -5.84 -4.35 13.22
N THR A 74 -6.93 -4.34 12.46
CA THR A 74 -7.28 -3.12 11.70
C THR A 74 -7.89 -2.11 12.68
N HIS A 75 -7.63 -0.81 12.48
CA HIS A 75 -8.39 0.22 13.18
C HIS A 75 -9.80 0.22 12.60
N ALA A 76 -10.70 -0.59 13.16
CA ALA A 76 -12.12 -0.44 12.88
C ALA A 76 -12.55 0.94 13.39
N VAL A 77 -12.97 1.80 12.45
CA VAL A 77 -14.02 2.76 12.77
C VAL A 77 -15.19 1.93 13.33
N ALA A 78 -15.70 2.33 14.49
CA ALA A 78 -16.68 1.58 15.27
C ALA A 78 -17.74 0.90 14.37
N GLY A 79 -17.78 -0.44 14.37
CA GLY A 79 -18.80 -1.23 13.66
C GLY A 79 -18.34 -2.09 12.48
N SER A 80 -17.04 -2.21 12.17
CA SER A 80 -16.56 -3.14 11.12
C SER A 80 -15.72 -4.29 11.71
N GLU A 81 -15.89 -5.51 11.19
CA GLU A 81 -15.16 -6.71 11.61
C GLU A 81 -13.66 -6.59 11.26
N ALA A 82 -12.92 -6.01 12.21
CA ALA A 82 -11.58 -5.48 12.08
C ALA A 82 -10.45 -6.52 11.81
N THR A 83 -10.78 -7.78 11.61
CA THR A 83 -9.80 -8.89 11.60
C THR A 83 -9.73 -9.62 10.25
N ARG A 84 -10.67 -9.34 9.32
CA ARG A 84 -10.75 -10.05 8.03
C ARG A 84 -9.90 -9.40 6.92
N GLY A 85 -9.70 -8.09 6.98
CA GLY A 85 -9.01 -7.32 5.91
C GLY A 85 -7.49 -7.33 5.96
N ARG A 86 -6.89 -7.60 7.14
CA ARG A 86 -5.44 -7.67 7.32
C ARG A 86 -5.08 -8.93 8.10
N THR A 87 -4.32 -9.81 7.47
CA THR A 87 -4.01 -11.15 8.02
C THR A 87 -2.54 -11.31 8.39
N SER A 88 -1.79 -10.21 8.48
CA SER A 88 -0.39 -10.19 8.90
C SER A 88 -0.18 -10.30 10.42
N LEU A 89 1.08 -10.46 10.81
CA LEU A 89 1.56 -10.03 12.11
C LEU A 89 2.11 -8.60 12.01
N THR A 90 1.95 -7.81 13.05
CA THR A 90 2.48 -6.44 13.15
C THR A 90 3.00 -6.11 14.54
N CYS A 91 3.97 -5.19 14.58
CA CYS A 91 4.37 -4.51 15.80
C CYS A 91 4.71 -3.04 15.51
N HIS A 92 4.77 -2.22 16.55
CA HIS A 92 5.26 -0.84 16.51
C HIS A 92 6.55 -0.75 17.31
N LEU A 93 7.61 -0.27 16.68
CA LEU A 93 8.93 -0.14 17.29
C LEU A 93 9.05 1.21 18.02
N SER A 94 9.79 1.22 19.12
CA SER A 94 10.13 2.47 19.82
C SER A 94 11.05 3.32 18.95
N LYS A 95 10.77 4.63 18.84
CA LYS A 95 11.66 5.57 18.15
C LYS A 95 13.04 5.70 18.80
N LYS A 96 13.13 5.38 20.10
CA LYS A 96 14.32 5.60 20.93
C LYS A 96 15.26 4.39 20.96
N ALA A 97 14.82 3.23 20.49
CA ALA A 97 15.59 2.01 20.48
C ALA A 97 16.13 1.72 19.07
N ASP A 98 17.36 1.22 18.97
CA ASP A 98 17.94 0.84 17.69
C ASP A 98 17.11 -0.25 16.99
N PRO A 99 17.00 -0.23 15.65
CA PRO A 99 17.67 0.70 14.71
C PRO A 99 16.85 1.97 14.38
N CYS A 100 15.77 2.28 15.12
CA CYS A 100 14.81 3.32 14.73
C CYS A 100 15.37 4.75 14.64
N PRO A 101 16.29 5.22 15.51
CA PRO A 101 16.85 6.57 15.35
C PRO A 101 17.53 6.80 13.99
N ALA A 102 18.26 5.81 13.49
CA ALA A 102 18.92 5.88 12.18
C ALA A 102 17.89 5.87 11.04
N LEU A 103 16.88 4.99 11.12
CA LEU A 103 15.76 4.95 10.18
C LEU A 103 15.04 6.29 10.09
N LEU A 104 14.66 6.87 11.23
CA LEU A 104 13.94 8.15 11.28
C LEU A 104 14.80 9.31 10.77
N SER A 105 16.12 9.27 10.99
CA SER A 105 17.06 10.26 10.43
C SER A 105 17.07 10.23 8.90
N LYS A 106 17.02 9.03 8.29
CA LYS A 106 16.90 8.89 6.83
C LYS A 106 15.58 9.44 6.31
N ILE A 107 14.48 9.14 6.99
CA ILE A 107 13.14 9.64 6.64
C ILE A 107 13.07 11.16 6.79
N GLN A 108 13.69 11.74 7.82
CA GLN A 108 13.78 13.19 8.00
C GLN A 108 14.58 13.84 6.86
N ALA A 109 15.73 13.28 6.49
CA ALA A 109 16.53 13.78 5.37
C ALA A 109 15.80 13.70 4.01
N LEU A 110 14.89 12.73 3.85
CA LEU A 110 14.03 12.56 2.68
C LEU A 110 12.82 13.51 2.67
N THR A 111 12.16 13.70 3.81
CA THR A 111 10.85 14.38 3.89
C THR A 111 10.92 15.80 4.46
N GLY A 112 12.04 16.16 5.10
CA GLY A 112 12.18 17.40 5.88
C GLY A 112 11.35 17.46 7.16
N LYS A 113 10.59 16.40 7.49
CA LYS A 113 9.70 16.41 8.65
C LYS A 113 10.43 16.03 9.94
N PRO A 114 10.11 16.67 11.08
CA PRO A 114 10.70 16.33 12.37
C PRO A 114 10.14 14.99 12.89
N PHE A 115 10.86 14.36 13.83
CA PHE A 115 10.55 13.02 14.32
C PHE A 115 9.19 12.94 15.02
N ASP A 116 8.75 14.02 15.65
CA ASP A 116 7.47 14.17 16.32
C ASP A 116 6.28 14.35 15.35
N HIS A 117 6.53 14.43 14.04
CA HIS A 117 5.52 14.28 13.00
C HIS A 117 5.47 12.86 12.44
N MET A 118 6.41 11.99 12.79
CA MET A 118 6.44 10.61 12.31
C MET A 118 5.68 9.72 13.29
N GLU A 119 4.85 8.80 12.86
CA GLU A 119 4.32 7.78 13.76
C GLU A 119 5.42 6.76 14.12
N LEU A 120 5.19 5.92 15.13
CA LEU A 120 6.10 4.82 15.45
C LEU A 120 6.32 3.93 14.20
N PRO A 121 7.57 3.55 13.87
CA PRO A 121 7.81 2.58 12.80
C PRO A 121 7.01 1.30 13.04
N GLN A 122 6.11 1.00 12.12
CA GLN A 122 5.39 -0.27 12.13
C GLN A 122 6.21 -1.27 11.32
N VAL A 123 6.32 -2.51 11.80
CA VAL A 123 6.84 -3.64 11.03
C VAL A 123 5.73 -4.65 10.87
N ALA A 124 5.59 -5.19 9.66
CA ALA A 124 4.60 -6.21 9.33
C ALA A 124 5.26 -7.41 8.65
N ARG A 125 4.82 -8.61 9.04
CA ARG A 125 5.20 -9.88 8.42
C ARG A 125 3.98 -10.55 7.81
N TYR A 126 4.10 -10.88 6.53
CA TYR A 126 3.14 -11.63 5.75
C TYR A 126 3.76 -12.98 5.39
N THR A 127 3.13 -14.07 5.77
CA THR A 127 3.44 -15.41 5.26
C THR A 127 2.49 -15.77 4.13
N GLU A 128 2.64 -16.97 3.58
CA GLU A 128 1.87 -17.43 2.43
C GLU A 128 0.36 -17.21 2.61
N GLY A 129 -0.26 -16.59 1.61
CA GLY A 129 -1.70 -16.30 1.58
C GLY A 129 -2.15 -15.09 2.42
N GLN A 130 -1.27 -14.52 3.27
CA GLN A 130 -1.60 -13.32 4.04
C GLN A 130 -1.58 -12.07 3.17
N ARG A 131 -2.44 -11.09 3.49
CA ARG A 131 -2.57 -9.85 2.70
C ARG A 131 -3.02 -8.67 3.56
N TYR A 132 -3.01 -7.50 2.94
CA TYR A 132 -3.81 -6.37 3.37
C TYR A 132 -4.70 -5.96 2.20
N VAL A 133 -6.01 -6.08 2.37
CA VAL A 133 -7.01 -5.62 1.39
C VAL A 133 -6.85 -4.12 1.10
N GLU A 134 -7.52 -3.66 0.05
CA GLU A 134 -7.56 -2.24 -0.32
C GLU A 134 -7.94 -1.37 0.89
N HIS A 135 -7.12 -0.37 1.17
CA HIS A 135 -7.33 0.56 2.28
C HIS A 135 -6.71 1.92 1.97
N TYR A 136 -7.11 2.90 2.77
CA TYR A 136 -6.44 4.20 2.86
C TYR A 136 -5.58 4.22 4.11
N ASP A 137 -4.41 4.83 3.98
CA ASP A 137 -3.61 5.18 5.14
C ASP A 137 -4.15 6.43 5.85
N GLY A 138 -4.80 7.33 5.11
CA GLY A 138 -5.49 8.51 5.63
C GLY A 138 -6.93 8.21 6.07
N VAL A 139 -7.60 9.24 6.57
CA VAL A 139 -9.01 9.16 7.01
C VAL A 139 -9.86 10.22 6.33
N ASP A 140 -11.16 10.01 6.18
CA ASP A 140 -12.09 11.10 5.80
C ASP A 140 -12.24 12.07 6.98
N PRO A 141 -11.70 13.31 6.90
CA PRO A 141 -11.68 14.26 8.01
C PRO A 141 -13.06 14.86 8.32
N HIS A 142 -14.08 14.60 7.50
CA HIS A 142 -15.44 15.13 7.70
C HIS A 142 -16.29 14.22 8.58
N THR A 143 -15.91 12.94 8.72
CA THR A 143 -16.56 11.99 9.63
C THR A 143 -16.18 12.22 11.09
N THR A 144 -17.04 11.82 12.04
CA THR A 144 -16.73 11.90 13.48
C THR A 144 -15.43 11.17 13.85
N ALA A 145 -15.22 9.97 13.29
CA ALA A 145 -14.02 9.19 13.53
C ALA A 145 -12.76 9.84 12.93
N GLY A 146 -12.86 10.40 11.71
CA GLY A 146 -11.76 11.11 11.08
C GLY A 146 -11.38 12.38 11.82
N LYS A 147 -12.35 13.17 12.29
CA LYS A 147 -12.10 14.34 13.16
C LYS A 147 -11.35 13.94 14.43
N ALA A 148 -11.79 12.87 15.09
CA ALA A 148 -11.12 12.35 16.29
C ALA A 148 -9.69 11.87 15.99
N PHE A 149 -9.47 11.20 14.86
CA PHE A 149 -8.15 10.78 14.42
C PHE A 149 -7.22 11.96 14.13
N CYS A 150 -7.72 12.99 13.43
CA CYS A 150 -6.97 14.18 13.06
C CYS A 150 -6.72 15.12 14.25
N ALA A 151 -7.45 15.00 15.36
CA ALA A 151 -7.23 15.82 16.56
C ALA A 151 -5.81 15.67 17.16
N SER A 152 -5.12 14.55 16.88
CA SER A 152 -3.73 14.32 17.29
C SER A 152 -2.82 14.25 16.06
N GLY A 153 -2.19 15.38 15.70
CA GLY A 153 -1.24 15.50 14.59
C GLY A 153 -1.84 15.69 13.20
N GLY A 154 -3.16 15.87 13.06
CA GLY A 154 -3.81 16.04 11.76
C GLY A 154 -3.87 14.76 10.92
N GLN A 155 -4.05 14.92 9.62
CA GLN A 155 -4.06 13.85 8.62
C GLN A 155 -2.67 13.21 8.45
N ARG A 156 -2.63 11.98 7.93
CA ARG A 156 -1.40 11.39 7.37
C ARG A 156 -1.17 11.94 5.96
N ILE A 157 -0.09 12.70 5.80
CA ILE A 157 0.28 13.37 4.55
C ILE A 157 1.45 12.71 3.83
N GLY A 158 1.96 11.59 4.35
CA GLY A 158 2.98 10.80 3.67
C GLY A 158 3.07 9.42 4.29
N THR A 159 3.33 8.42 3.45
CA THR A 159 3.70 7.07 3.85
C THR A 159 5.07 6.77 3.26
N VAL A 160 6.01 6.34 4.10
CA VAL A 160 7.28 5.74 3.67
C VAL A 160 7.21 4.26 4.00
N LEU A 161 6.97 3.43 2.99
CA LEU A 161 6.90 1.96 3.11
C LEU A 161 8.18 1.35 2.57
N MET A 162 8.87 0.54 3.35
CA MET A 162 10.16 -0.06 3.00
C MET A 162 10.06 -1.58 2.98
N TYR A 163 10.54 -2.20 1.90
CA TYR A 163 10.64 -3.66 1.79
C TYR A 163 11.89 -4.16 2.51
N LEU A 164 11.72 -5.03 3.51
CA LEU A 164 12.83 -5.56 4.32
C LEU A 164 13.40 -6.86 3.75
N ASN A 165 12.67 -7.52 2.86
CA ASN A 165 13.11 -8.66 2.08
C ASN A 165 12.39 -8.72 0.72
N VAL A 166 12.77 -9.70 -0.11
CA VAL A 166 12.03 -10.05 -1.32
C VAL A 166 11.38 -11.42 -1.08
N PRO A 167 10.04 -11.56 -1.20
CA PRO A 167 9.39 -12.86 -1.18
C PRO A 167 9.75 -13.66 -2.45
N GLU A 168 9.49 -14.96 -2.46
CA GLU A 168 9.74 -15.82 -3.63
C GLU A 168 8.90 -15.39 -4.85
N GLY A 169 7.75 -14.78 -4.61
CA GLY A 169 6.88 -14.20 -5.62
C GLY A 169 5.74 -13.39 -5.01
N GLY A 170 5.08 -12.58 -5.83
CA GLY A 170 3.98 -11.71 -5.40
C GLY A 170 4.41 -10.66 -4.39
N GLY A 171 3.53 -10.33 -3.44
CA GLY A 171 3.87 -9.42 -2.35
C GLY A 171 3.98 -7.94 -2.74
N GLY A 172 3.60 -7.53 -3.95
CA GLY A 172 3.63 -6.13 -4.37
C GLY A 172 2.74 -5.20 -3.53
N THR A 173 2.99 -3.91 -3.63
CA THR A 173 2.06 -2.86 -3.20
C THR A 173 1.30 -2.39 -4.44
N PHE A 174 -0.02 -2.55 -4.44
CA PHE A 174 -0.87 -2.28 -5.59
C PHE A 174 -1.76 -1.07 -5.36
N PHE A 175 -1.68 -0.07 -6.23
CA PHE A 175 -2.52 1.12 -6.24
C PHE A 175 -3.66 0.91 -7.25
N ARG A 176 -4.84 0.58 -6.73
CA ARG A 176 -5.98 0.09 -7.55
C ARG A 176 -6.43 1.09 -8.60
N ARG A 177 -6.56 2.36 -8.20
CA ARG A 177 -7.07 3.44 -9.06
C ARG A 177 -6.07 3.86 -10.14
N LEU A 178 -4.78 3.62 -9.89
CA LEU A 178 -3.69 3.94 -10.81
C LEU A 178 -3.32 2.76 -11.70
N ASN A 179 -3.87 1.58 -11.41
CA ASN A 179 -3.47 0.31 -12.02
C ASN A 179 -1.94 0.11 -11.99
N LEU A 180 -1.33 0.45 -10.85
CA LEU A 180 0.12 0.46 -10.65
C LEU A 180 0.49 -0.53 -9.57
N GLU A 181 1.33 -1.51 -9.91
CA GLU A 181 1.96 -2.42 -8.96
C GLU A 181 3.43 -2.06 -8.78
N ILE A 182 3.87 -1.98 -7.52
CA ILE A 182 5.28 -1.86 -7.17
C ILE A 182 5.73 -3.17 -6.55
N LYS A 183 6.57 -3.92 -7.28
CA LYS A 183 7.13 -5.18 -6.80
C LYS A 183 8.11 -4.97 -5.64
N PRO A 184 8.20 -5.90 -4.68
CA PRO A 184 9.17 -5.81 -3.59
C PRO A 184 10.61 -5.83 -4.11
N LYS A 185 11.43 -4.92 -3.62
CA LYS A 185 12.89 -4.96 -3.77
C LYS A 185 13.48 -4.64 -2.40
N LYS A 186 14.29 -5.55 -1.85
CA LYS A 186 14.90 -5.37 -0.52
C LYS A 186 15.62 -4.03 -0.44
N GLY A 187 15.42 -3.31 0.66
CA GLY A 187 16.01 -2.01 0.90
C GLY A 187 15.34 -0.84 0.17
N MET A 188 14.41 -1.10 -0.76
CA MET A 188 13.70 -0.05 -1.48
C MET A 188 12.54 0.52 -0.63
N ALA A 189 12.42 1.84 -0.62
CA ALA A 189 11.25 2.54 -0.09
C ALA A 189 10.27 2.92 -1.21
N VAL A 190 8.99 2.93 -0.89
CA VAL A 190 7.87 3.47 -1.67
C VAL A 190 7.31 4.66 -0.90
N ILE A 191 7.19 5.80 -1.55
CA ILE A 191 6.66 7.03 -0.96
C ILE A 191 5.41 7.44 -1.73
N PHE A 192 4.32 7.57 -1.01
CA PHE A 192 3.03 8.06 -1.52
C PHE A 192 2.33 8.88 -0.44
N PHE A 193 1.25 9.57 -0.82
CA PHE A 193 0.64 10.61 0.00
C PHE A 193 -0.83 10.26 0.26
N PRO A 194 -1.18 9.80 1.47
CA PRO A 194 -2.56 9.41 1.80
C PRO A 194 -3.53 10.58 1.85
N GLY A 195 -3.01 11.80 2.01
CA GLY A 195 -3.79 13.02 2.04
C GLY A 195 -2.92 14.22 1.70
N PHE A 196 -3.59 15.35 1.55
CA PHE A 196 -2.97 16.60 1.13
C PHE A 196 -2.61 17.46 2.33
N LEU A 197 -1.81 18.50 2.11
CA LEU A 197 -1.39 19.43 3.16
C LEU A 197 -2.56 20.20 3.79
N ASN A 198 -3.70 20.32 3.11
CA ASN A 198 -4.93 20.90 3.66
C ASN A 198 -5.71 19.93 4.58
N GLY A 199 -5.28 18.66 4.69
CA GLY A 199 -5.89 17.64 5.56
C GLY A 199 -6.90 16.74 4.86
N GLU A 200 -7.27 17.05 3.62
CA GLU A 200 -8.18 16.21 2.82
C GLU A 200 -7.55 14.86 2.47
N LEU A 201 -8.38 13.83 2.39
CA LEU A 201 -8.01 12.49 1.98
C LEU A 201 -7.73 12.46 0.46
N ASP A 202 -6.64 11.82 0.03
CA ASP A 202 -6.43 11.51 -1.38
C ASP A 202 -7.03 10.14 -1.71
N LEU A 203 -8.12 10.12 -2.47
CA LEU A 203 -8.80 8.89 -2.85
C LEU A 203 -7.99 8.06 -3.85
N ASP A 204 -7.02 8.65 -4.56
CA ASP A 204 -6.17 7.94 -5.53
C ASP A 204 -5.01 7.18 -4.86
N ALA A 205 -4.80 7.42 -3.56
CA ALA A 205 -3.88 6.65 -2.72
C ALA A 205 -4.44 5.30 -2.21
N LEU A 206 -5.60 4.85 -2.73
CA LEU A 206 -6.16 3.53 -2.41
C LEU A 206 -5.18 2.43 -2.82
N HIS A 207 -4.70 1.66 -1.84
CA HIS A 207 -3.68 0.66 -2.08
C HIS A 207 -3.90 -0.62 -1.27
N ALA A 208 -3.26 -1.70 -1.71
CA ALA A 208 -3.31 -3.03 -1.10
C ALA A 208 -1.91 -3.65 -1.00
N GLY A 209 -1.73 -4.51 0.01
CA GLY A 209 -0.58 -5.39 0.11
C GLY A 209 -0.94 -6.75 -0.48
N LEU A 210 -0.40 -7.05 -1.67
CA LEU A 210 -0.71 -8.29 -2.38
C LEU A 210 -0.16 -9.52 -1.63
N PRO A 211 -0.79 -10.70 -1.76
CA PRO A 211 -0.30 -11.92 -1.13
C PRO A 211 1.11 -12.30 -1.62
N PRO A 212 2.04 -12.67 -0.72
CA PRO A 212 3.34 -13.22 -1.09
C PRO A 212 3.29 -14.75 -1.26
N VAL A 213 4.22 -15.28 -2.05
CA VAL A 213 4.72 -16.65 -1.95
C VAL A 213 5.94 -16.62 -1.03
N GLY A 214 5.99 -17.52 -0.05
CA GLY A 214 6.98 -17.46 1.02
C GLY A 214 6.66 -16.35 2.04
N THR A 215 7.66 -15.57 2.43
CA THR A 215 7.51 -14.53 3.46
C THR A 215 7.85 -13.15 2.92
N LYS A 216 7.01 -12.15 3.21
CA LYS A 216 7.25 -10.73 2.98
C LYS A 216 7.31 -9.97 4.31
N TRP A 217 8.32 -9.13 4.45
CA TRP A 217 8.48 -8.18 5.54
C TRP A 217 8.52 -6.76 4.99
N VAL A 218 7.75 -5.89 5.63
CA VAL A 218 7.79 -4.44 5.37
C VAL A 218 7.87 -3.68 6.67
N SER A 219 8.53 -2.53 6.63
CA SER A 219 8.33 -1.50 7.63
C SER A 219 7.61 -0.31 7.00
N GLN A 220 6.81 0.42 7.77
CA GLN A 220 6.19 1.65 7.32
C GLN A 220 6.21 2.71 8.42
N VAL A 221 6.43 3.96 8.01
CA VAL A 221 6.31 5.13 8.86
C VAL A 221 5.33 6.09 8.19
N TRP A 222 4.29 6.45 8.94
CA TRP A 222 3.33 7.46 8.51
C TRP A 222 3.78 8.84 8.99
N ILE A 223 3.61 9.84 8.13
CA ILE A 223 3.99 11.22 8.38
C ILE A 223 2.74 12.06 8.57
N ARG A 224 2.65 12.73 9.71
CA ARG A 224 1.54 13.57 10.16
C ARG A 224 1.71 15.01 9.65
N GLN A 225 0.59 15.73 9.52
CA GLN A 225 0.61 17.17 9.24
C GLN A 225 1.40 17.94 10.30
N SER A 226 1.14 17.60 11.56
CA SER A 226 1.61 18.33 12.74
C SER A 226 2.16 17.38 13.81
N PHE A 227 2.76 17.98 14.84
CA PHE A 227 3.20 17.30 16.06
C PHE A 227 2.16 16.29 16.57
N ARG A 228 2.65 15.12 16.95
CA ARG A 228 1.87 14.08 17.60
C ARG A 228 2.72 13.42 18.69
N GLU A 229 2.11 13.23 19.86
CA GLU A 229 2.68 12.37 20.89
C GLU A 229 2.71 10.92 20.42
N ASP A 230 3.81 10.23 20.74
CA ASP A 230 3.96 8.83 20.37
C ASP A 230 2.88 7.96 21.02
N GLY A 231 2.38 7.01 20.24
CA GLY A 231 1.63 5.89 20.79
C GLY A 231 2.53 5.00 21.64
N GLN A 232 1.96 3.94 22.22
CA GLN A 232 2.75 2.95 22.93
C GLN A 232 3.44 1.98 21.95
N PRO A 233 4.77 1.81 22.04
CA PRO A 233 5.46 0.74 21.32
C PRO A 233 4.95 -0.64 21.75
N SER A 234 5.07 -1.62 20.85
CA SER A 234 4.71 -3.00 21.15
C SER A 234 5.66 -3.60 22.20
N GLN A 235 5.11 -4.47 23.03
CA GLN A 235 5.86 -5.27 23.99
C GLN A 235 6.09 -6.68 23.45
N PRO A 236 7.11 -7.40 23.93
CA PRO A 236 7.30 -8.80 23.58
C PRO A 236 6.06 -9.65 23.86
N VAL A 237 5.79 -10.60 22.96
CA VAL A 237 4.71 -11.58 23.09
C VAL A 237 5.28 -12.99 23.00
N ASP A 238 4.54 -13.97 23.52
CA ASP A 238 4.95 -15.37 23.48
C ASP A 238 5.13 -15.86 22.04
N ALA A 239 6.05 -16.81 21.82
CA ALA A 239 6.36 -17.34 20.49
C ALA A 239 5.14 -17.98 19.78
N ALA A 240 4.15 -18.46 20.57
CA ALA A 240 2.89 -18.96 20.04
C ALA A 240 2.07 -17.87 19.33
N GLU A 241 2.08 -16.63 19.83
CA GLU A 241 1.39 -15.50 19.20
C GLU A 241 2.08 -15.03 17.92
N GLN A 242 3.39 -15.28 17.82
CA GLN A 242 4.20 -15.02 16.64
C GLN A 242 3.99 -16.09 15.56
N THR A 243 3.23 -17.15 15.85
CA THR A 243 2.94 -18.22 14.89
C THR A 243 1.46 -18.19 14.56
N LEU A 244 1.14 -17.63 13.39
CA LEU A 244 -0.22 -17.68 12.86
C LEU A 244 -0.45 -19.04 12.18
N VAL A 245 -0.87 -20.05 12.97
CA VAL A 245 -1.28 -21.37 12.47
C VAL A 245 -2.79 -21.40 12.32
N GLY A 246 -3.27 -21.66 11.11
CA GLY A 246 -4.69 -21.89 10.81
C GLY A 246 -5.06 -21.38 9.41
N PRO A 247 -6.27 -21.67 8.90
CA PRO A 247 -6.85 -20.84 7.86
C PRO A 247 -7.07 -19.46 8.50
N LEU A 248 -6.32 -18.45 8.08
CA LEU A 248 -6.28 -17.15 8.76
C LEU A 248 -7.52 -16.28 8.50
N HIS A 249 -8.54 -16.88 7.88
CA HIS A 249 -9.86 -16.40 7.50
C HIS A 249 -10.85 -17.58 7.59
N GLU A 250 -12.08 -17.34 8.02
CA GLU A 250 -13.20 -18.24 7.72
C GLU A 250 -13.72 -17.89 6.32
N GLY A 251 -13.65 -18.86 5.40
CA GLY A 251 -13.99 -18.73 3.97
C GLY A 251 -13.00 -19.49 3.08
N MET A 252 -13.39 -19.91 1.88
CA MET A 252 -12.43 -20.50 0.93
C MET A 252 -11.58 -19.38 0.30
N TYR A 253 -10.26 -19.56 0.26
CA TYR A 253 -9.38 -18.72 -0.57
C TYR A 253 -9.76 -18.90 -2.04
N ARG A 254 -9.92 -17.80 -2.78
CA ARG A 254 -10.23 -17.72 -4.22
C ARG A 254 -9.53 -16.45 -4.77
N GLY A 255 -8.83 -16.49 -5.92
CA GLY A 255 -7.91 -15.41 -6.39
C GLY A 255 -7.84 -15.20 -7.92
N HIS A 256 -7.64 -13.97 -8.43
CA HIS A 256 -8.11 -13.63 -9.80
C HIS A 256 -7.04 -13.45 -10.84
N CYS A 257 -7.50 -13.63 -12.09
CA CYS A 257 -7.02 -12.88 -13.23
C CYS A 257 -8.05 -11.90 -13.77
N LEU A 258 -7.56 -10.80 -14.34
CA LEU A 258 -8.28 -9.93 -15.25
C LEU A 258 -8.43 -10.61 -16.63
N ALA A 259 -9.44 -10.20 -17.40
CA ALA A 259 -9.50 -10.48 -18.83
C ALA A 259 -8.35 -9.75 -19.55
N GLY A 260 -7.67 -10.40 -20.50
CA GLY A 260 -6.55 -9.82 -21.27
C GLY A 260 -5.16 -10.32 -20.86
N ASP A 261 -4.14 -9.85 -21.57
CA ASP A 261 -2.72 -10.27 -21.46
C ASP A 261 -2.49 -11.79 -21.66
N ASP A 262 -3.48 -12.51 -22.20
CA ASP A 262 -3.39 -13.93 -22.53
C ASP A 262 -2.40 -14.15 -23.69
N VAL A 263 -1.31 -14.86 -23.41
CA VAL A 263 -0.35 -15.27 -24.43
C VAL A 263 -0.57 -16.71 -24.89
N HIS A 264 -1.17 -17.53 -24.03
CA HIS A 264 -1.48 -18.91 -24.34
C HIS A 264 -2.63 -19.42 -23.47
N VAL A 265 -3.43 -20.34 -24.01
CA VAL A 265 -4.53 -20.98 -23.26
C VAL A 265 -4.50 -22.47 -23.56
N ALA A 266 -4.52 -23.29 -22.52
CA ALA A 266 -4.48 -24.74 -22.65
C ALA A 266 -5.23 -25.43 -21.51
N CYS A 267 -5.54 -26.72 -21.68
CA CYS A 267 -6.08 -27.55 -20.61
C CYS A 267 -4.98 -28.52 -20.14
N MET A 268 -4.56 -28.40 -18.88
CA MET A 268 -3.45 -29.18 -18.33
C MET A 268 -3.51 -29.21 -16.81
N THR A 269 -2.78 -30.15 -16.20
CA THR A 269 -2.63 -30.22 -14.74
C THR A 269 -1.84 -29.02 -14.21
N PHE A 270 -1.95 -28.75 -12.92
CA PHE A 270 -1.19 -27.68 -12.28
C PHE A 270 0.35 -27.85 -12.43
N ALA A 271 0.83 -29.09 -12.31
CA ALA A 271 2.26 -29.40 -12.46
C ALA A 271 2.77 -29.12 -13.89
N GLU A 272 1.99 -29.49 -14.90
CA GLU A 272 2.29 -29.21 -16.31
C GLU A 272 2.27 -27.71 -16.59
N ALA A 273 1.29 -26.98 -16.03
CA ALA A 273 1.21 -25.53 -16.19
C ALA A 273 2.42 -24.80 -15.60
N LYS A 274 2.90 -25.24 -14.43
CA LYS A 274 4.15 -24.74 -13.85
C LYS A 274 5.36 -25.01 -14.73
N ALA A 275 5.52 -26.24 -15.20
CA ALA A 275 6.62 -26.62 -16.06
C ALA A 275 6.61 -25.83 -17.38
N TRP A 276 5.43 -25.64 -17.96
CA TRP A 276 5.25 -24.86 -19.19
C TRP A 276 5.62 -23.39 -18.96
N ALA A 277 5.06 -22.73 -17.94
CA ALA A 277 5.33 -21.31 -17.69
C ALA A 277 6.82 -21.05 -17.43
N ALA A 278 7.51 -21.95 -16.71
CA ALA A 278 8.95 -21.83 -16.47
C ALA A 278 9.80 -21.95 -17.75
N ALA A 279 9.33 -22.69 -18.76
CA ALA A 279 10.03 -22.91 -20.01
C ALA A 279 9.78 -21.82 -21.07
N HIS A 280 8.88 -20.86 -20.82
CA HIS A 280 8.45 -19.88 -21.82
C HIS A 280 8.79 -18.44 -21.40
N PRO A 281 9.91 -17.88 -21.92
CA PRO A 281 10.28 -16.49 -21.67
C PRO A 281 9.16 -15.52 -22.09
N GLY A 282 8.91 -14.48 -21.27
CA GLY A 282 7.83 -13.51 -21.50
C GLY A 282 6.47 -13.93 -20.92
N VAL A 283 6.37 -15.10 -20.29
CA VAL A 283 5.23 -15.50 -19.46
C VAL A 283 5.51 -15.08 -18.01
N ALA A 284 4.67 -14.22 -17.45
CA ALA A 284 4.75 -13.79 -16.05
C ALA A 284 4.10 -14.77 -15.07
N GLY A 285 3.21 -15.63 -15.58
CA GLY A 285 2.45 -16.60 -14.81
C GLY A 285 1.25 -17.14 -15.58
N PHE A 286 0.34 -17.80 -14.86
CA PHE A 286 -0.90 -18.31 -15.42
C PHE A 286 -2.03 -18.32 -14.40
N THR A 287 -3.27 -18.42 -14.89
CA THR A 287 -4.48 -18.45 -14.07
C THR A 287 -5.45 -19.53 -14.51
N PHE A 288 -6.28 -20.03 -13.61
CA PHE A 288 -7.25 -21.09 -13.89
C PHE A 288 -8.46 -20.97 -12.95
N GLN A 289 -9.56 -21.65 -13.26
CA GLN A 289 -10.76 -21.69 -12.41
C GLN A 289 -10.98 -23.12 -11.93
N HIS A 290 -10.91 -23.33 -10.61
CA HIS A 290 -11.11 -24.64 -9.98
C HIS A 290 -11.38 -24.49 -8.46
N PRO A 291 -12.07 -25.42 -7.79
CA PRO A 291 -12.21 -25.37 -6.32
C PRO A 291 -10.88 -25.58 -5.56
N GLU A 292 -9.96 -26.37 -6.13
CA GLU A 292 -8.67 -26.70 -5.54
C GLU A 292 -7.53 -25.82 -6.10
N ARG A 293 -6.55 -25.50 -5.25
CA ARG A 293 -5.38 -24.65 -5.57
C ARG A 293 -4.33 -25.35 -6.43
N GLU A 294 -4.19 -26.66 -6.28
CA GLU A 294 -3.28 -27.47 -7.09
C GLU A 294 -4.07 -28.65 -7.64
N PRO A 295 -4.98 -28.40 -8.60
CA PRO A 295 -5.83 -29.46 -9.13
C PRO A 295 -4.96 -30.58 -9.69
N ALA A 296 -5.18 -31.79 -9.17
CA ALA A 296 -4.57 -32.99 -9.71
C ALA A 296 -5.14 -33.36 -11.10
N VAL A 297 -6.31 -32.80 -11.42
CA VAL A 297 -6.97 -32.96 -12.71
C VAL A 297 -6.62 -31.81 -13.66
N PRO A 298 -6.65 -32.02 -14.98
CA PRO A 298 -6.49 -30.95 -15.94
C PRO A 298 -7.57 -29.88 -15.80
N VAL A 299 -7.15 -28.61 -15.82
CA VAL A 299 -8.03 -27.44 -15.80
C VAL A 299 -7.67 -26.53 -16.95
N ARG A 300 -8.62 -25.67 -17.36
CA ARG A 300 -8.32 -24.62 -18.32
C ARG A 300 -7.41 -23.59 -17.66
N VAL A 301 -6.26 -23.36 -18.27
CA VAL A 301 -5.20 -22.46 -17.83
C VAL A 301 -5.01 -21.37 -18.88
N TRP A 302 -4.89 -20.13 -18.41
CA TRP A 302 -4.60 -18.94 -19.21
C TRP A 302 -3.24 -18.38 -18.79
N PHE A 303 -2.25 -18.50 -19.65
CA PHE A 303 -0.89 -17.97 -19.43
C PHE A 303 -0.84 -16.50 -19.80
N LYS A 304 -0.14 -15.71 -18.98
CA LYS A 304 -0.20 -14.25 -19.00
C LYS A 304 1.16 -13.63 -19.27
N SER A 305 1.23 -12.63 -20.15
CA SER A 305 2.45 -11.81 -20.34
C SER A 305 2.72 -10.86 -19.17
N ARG A 306 1.68 -10.52 -18.40
CA ARG A 306 1.75 -9.70 -17.20
C ARG A 306 0.82 -10.26 -16.12
N MET A 307 1.26 -10.22 -14.87
CA MET A 307 0.47 -10.58 -13.70
C MET A 307 0.02 -9.29 -13.00
N ALA A 308 -1.29 -9.06 -12.89
CA ALA A 308 -1.88 -8.00 -12.09
C ALA A 308 -2.91 -8.61 -11.14
N VAL A 309 -2.82 -8.30 -9.84
CA VAL A 309 -3.55 -9.03 -8.79
C VAL A 309 -4.74 -8.23 -8.28
N LEU A 310 -5.96 -8.75 -8.46
CA LEU A 310 -7.21 -8.24 -7.87
C LEU A 310 -8.16 -9.37 -7.41
N TYR A 311 -9.32 -9.03 -6.84
CA TYR A 311 -10.29 -9.94 -6.17
C TYR A 311 -11.49 -10.36 -7.07
N ASN A 312 -12.35 -11.28 -6.62
CA ASN A 312 -13.02 -12.34 -7.40
C ASN A 312 -13.07 -13.65 -6.55
N GLU A 313 -13.95 -14.62 -6.83
CA GLU A 313 -14.17 -15.77 -5.94
C GLU A 313 -14.12 -17.14 -6.63
N GLU A 314 -13.60 -17.26 -7.85
CA GLU A 314 -13.65 -18.56 -8.56
C GLU A 314 -12.37 -18.94 -9.29
N TRP A 315 -11.33 -18.11 -9.22
CA TRP A 315 -10.12 -18.29 -10.00
C TRP A 315 -8.91 -18.59 -9.09
N TRP A 316 -7.77 -18.93 -9.70
CA TRP A 316 -6.45 -19.08 -9.09
C TRP A 316 -5.37 -18.51 -10.02
N SER A 317 -4.23 -18.14 -9.44
CA SER A 317 -3.08 -17.58 -10.15
C SER A 317 -1.74 -18.16 -9.65
N CYS A 318 -0.80 -18.42 -10.56
CA CYS A 318 0.56 -18.87 -10.29
C CYS A 318 1.55 -17.97 -11.03
N SER A 319 2.50 -17.34 -10.32
CA SER A 319 3.55 -16.51 -10.91
C SER A 319 4.86 -17.29 -11.01
N VAL A 320 5.66 -17.01 -12.05
CA VAL A 320 6.96 -17.65 -12.30
C VAL A 320 8.18 -16.82 -11.87
N GLY A 321 7.99 -15.77 -11.06
CA GLY A 321 9.10 -15.15 -10.32
C GLY A 321 10.17 -14.47 -11.18
N GLN A 322 9.76 -13.65 -12.16
CA GLN A 322 10.64 -12.64 -12.80
C GLN A 322 10.31 -11.22 -12.33
#